data_AF-A0A872ZZ34-F1
#
_entry.id   AF-A0A872ZZ34-F1
#
_cell.length_a   1.000
_cell.length_b   1.000
_cell.length_c   1.000
_cell.angle_alpha   90.00
_cell.angle_beta   90.00
_cell.angle_gamma   90.00
#
_symmetry.space_group_name_H-M   'P 1'
#
loop_
_entity.id
_entity.type
_entity.pdbx_description
1 polymer ?
#
loop_
_entity_poly.entity_id
_entity_poly.type
_entity_poly.pdbx_seq_one_letter_code
_entity_poly.pdbx_strand_id
1 'polypeptide(L)'
;ALLMTLIATSLTAVYSTRIIFFALLGQPRFLPLTSINENNPFLINSIKRLLIGSIFAGFFISNNIYPTTVPEMTMPTYMKLTALAVTILGFTLALELSLMTHNLKLEHSTSVFKFSNLLGYYPTIMHRLPPLANLSMSQKSASLLLDSIWLENILP
;
A
#
# COMPACT_ATOMS: atom_id res chain seq x y z
N ALA A 1 15.89 8.10 -10.07
CA ALA A 1 15.09 8.52 -8.89
C ALA A 1 13.79 9.20 -9.29
N LEU A 2 13.84 10.35 -9.99
CA LEU A 2 12.66 11.17 -10.30
C LEU A 2 11.55 10.45 -11.09
N LEU A 3 11.92 9.61 -12.06
CA LEU A 3 10.94 8.85 -12.84
C LEU A 3 10.15 7.87 -11.95
N MET A 4 10.83 7.14 -11.07
CA MET A 4 10.15 6.21 -10.14
C MET A 4 9.24 6.95 -9.17
N THR A 5 9.63 8.15 -8.72
CA THR A 5 8.77 8.96 -7.84
C THR A 5 7.54 9.46 -8.58
N LEU A 6 7.65 9.86 -9.85
CA LEU A 6 6.48 10.26 -10.65
C LEU A 6 5.54 9.07 -10.91
N ILE A 7 6.08 7.88 -11.19
CA ILE A 7 5.27 6.66 -11.30
C ILE A 7 4.56 6.40 -9.96
N ALA A 8 5.27 6.47 -8.84
CA ALA A 8 4.66 6.28 -7.52
C ALA A 8 3.54 7.29 -7.24
N THR A 9 3.71 8.58 -7.58
CA THR A 9 2.65 9.59 -7.43
C THR A 9 1.45 9.35 -8.36
N SER A 10 1.65 8.74 -9.52
CA SER A 10 0.52 8.31 -10.36
C SER A 10 -0.24 7.14 -9.72
N LEU A 11 0.48 6.18 -9.13
CA LEU A 11 -0.10 4.98 -8.51
C LEU A 11 -0.87 5.30 -7.23
N THR A 12 -0.53 6.37 -6.50
CA THR A 12 -1.36 6.83 -5.36
C THR A 12 -2.75 7.28 -5.82
N ALA A 13 -2.85 7.95 -6.98
CA ALA A 13 -4.13 8.31 -7.59
C ALA A 13 -4.89 7.08 -8.11
N VAL A 14 -4.19 6.09 -8.67
CA VAL A 14 -4.80 4.82 -9.11
C VAL A 14 -5.38 4.03 -7.93
N TYR A 15 -4.66 3.96 -6.81
CA TYR A 15 -5.15 3.24 -5.64
C TYR A 15 -6.30 3.97 -4.92
N SER A 16 -6.27 5.31 -4.86
CA SER A 16 -7.36 6.09 -4.26
C SER A 16 -8.66 5.96 -5.07
N THR A 17 -8.58 6.09 -6.40
CA THR A 17 -9.72 5.86 -7.31
C THR A 17 -10.25 4.45 -7.22
N ARG A 18 -9.38 3.44 -7.11
CA ARG A 18 -9.79 2.05 -6.87
C ARG A 18 -10.67 1.90 -5.62
N ILE A 19 -10.28 2.53 -4.49
CA ILE A 19 -11.07 2.48 -3.25
C ILE A 19 -12.43 3.16 -3.46
N ILE A 20 -12.43 4.37 -4.04
CA ILE A 20 -13.68 5.11 -4.30
C ILE A 20 -14.61 4.30 -5.19
N PHE A 21 -14.09 3.73 -6.28
CA PHE A 21 -14.88 2.98 -7.25
C PHE A 21 -15.49 1.71 -6.68
N PHE A 22 -14.72 0.89 -5.97
CA PHE A 22 -15.22 -0.40 -5.49
C PHE A 22 -15.95 -0.33 -4.15
N ALA A 23 -15.71 0.70 -3.32
CA ALA A 23 -16.35 0.83 -2.01
C ALA A 23 -17.55 1.79 -2.01
N LEU A 24 -17.48 2.90 -2.75
CA LEU A 24 -18.51 3.95 -2.71
C LEU A 24 -19.42 3.99 -3.94
N LEU A 25 -18.92 3.57 -5.11
CA LEU A 25 -19.68 3.60 -6.37
C LEU A 25 -20.30 2.23 -6.68
N GLY A 26 -21.25 2.23 -7.63
CA GLY A 26 -21.88 1.03 -8.15
C GLY A 26 -23.07 0.55 -7.31
N GLN A 27 -23.36 -0.75 -7.41
CA GLN A 27 -24.47 -1.40 -6.71
C GLN A 27 -23.96 -2.15 -5.47
N PRO A 28 -24.75 -2.24 -4.38
CA PRO A 28 -24.35 -2.89 -3.15
C PRO A 28 -24.10 -4.39 -3.38
N ARG A 29 -22.90 -4.86 -3.00
CA ARG A 29 -22.49 -6.28 -3.05
C ARG A 29 -22.38 -6.92 -1.66
N PHE A 30 -22.84 -6.22 -0.62
CA PHE A 30 -22.87 -6.72 0.75
C PHE A 30 -24.10 -7.64 0.97
N LEU A 31 -24.12 -8.34 2.11
CA LEU A 31 -25.22 -9.26 2.45
C LEU A 31 -26.57 -8.53 2.54
N PRO A 32 -27.69 -9.17 2.14
CA PRO A 32 -28.99 -8.51 2.09
C PRO A 32 -29.50 -7.98 3.44
N LEU A 33 -29.03 -8.53 4.56
CA LEU A 33 -29.32 -8.01 5.90
C LEU A 33 -28.35 -6.88 6.24
N THR A 34 -28.82 -5.64 6.22
CA THR A 34 -28.01 -4.45 6.54
C THR A 34 -28.24 -3.95 7.96
N SER A 35 -27.21 -4.01 8.80
CA SER A 35 -27.19 -3.37 10.13
C SER A 35 -26.28 -2.13 10.16
N ILE A 36 -26.42 -1.24 9.16
CA ILE A 36 -25.59 -0.03 9.05
C ILE A 36 -26.14 1.04 9.99
N ASN A 37 -25.31 1.54 10.92
CA ASN A 37 -25.67 2.63 11.83
C ASN A 37 -24.47 3.56 12.04
N GLU A 38 -24.59 4.81 11.58
CA GLU A 38 -23.56 5.84 11.70
C GLU A 38 -23.90 6.90 12.76
N ASN A 39 -25.06 6.80 13.42
CA ASN A 39 -25.60 7.83 14.31
C ASN A 39 -24.93 7.88 15.71
N ASN A 40 -23.72 7.35 15.85
CA ASN A 40 -22.98 7.41 17.11
C ASN A 40 -22.22 8.75 17.22
N PRO A 41 -22.51 9.60 18.22
CA PRO A 41 -21.82 10.88 18.37
C PRO A 41 -20.30 10.73 18.56
N PHE A 42 -19.82 9.64 19.17
CA PHE A 42 -18.38 9.40 19.31
C PHE A 42 -17.68 9.16 17.98
N LEU A 43 -18.34 8.47 17.04
CA LEU A 43 -17.84 8.23 15.69
C LEU A 43 -17.81 9.54 14.89
N ILE A 44 -18.93 10.26 14.87
CA ILE A 44 -19.08 11.50 14.10
C ILE A 44 -18.10 12.57 14.59
N ASN A 45 -18.00 12.78 15.91
CA ASN A 45 -17.11 13.81 16.46
C ASN A 45 -15.63 13.51 16.18
N SER A 46 -15.22 12.24 16.19
CA SER A 46 -13.84 11.85 15.91
C SER A 46 -13.45 12.11 14.45
N ILE A 47 -14.31 11.71 13.50
CA ILE A 47 -14.07 11.93 12.06
C ILE A 47 -14.15 13.43 11.74
N LYS A 48 -15.13 14.15 12.31
CA LYS A 48 -15.28 15.60 12.10
C LYS A 48 -14.04 16.38 12.51
N ARG A 49 -13.45 16.06 13.67
CA ARG A 49 -12.19 16.69 14.12
C ARG A 49 -11.05 16.41 13.15
N LEU A 50 -10.92 15.18 12.67
CA LEU A 50 -9.87 14.80 11.72
C LEU A 50 -10.05 15.49 10.36
N LEU A 51 -11.29 15.63 9.88
CA LEU A 51 -11.62 16.34 8.63
C LEU A 51 -11.26 17.83 8.72
N ILE A 52 -11.59 18.51 9.82
CA ILE A 52 -11.19 19.92 10.01
C ILE A 52 -9.66 20.02 10.02
N GLY A 53 -8.97 19.07 10.64
CA GLY A 53 -7.52 18.96 10.62
C GLY A 53 -6.95 18.77 9.21
N SER A 54 -7.47 17.84 8.41
CA SER A 54 -6.91 17.53 7.08
C SER A 54 -7.03 18.69 6.08
N ILE A 55 -8.05 19.55 6.22
CA ILE A 55 -8.23 20.73 5.36
C ILE A 55 -7.30 21.88 5.77
N PHE A 56 -7.20 22.18 7.07
CA PHE A 56 -6.54 23.41 7.54
C PHE A 56 -5.14 23.21 8.11
N ALA A 57 -4.84 22.05 8.70
CA ALA A 57 -3.58 21.86 9.42
C ALA A 57 -2.36 22.03 8.51
N GLY A 58 -2.41 21.53 7.27
CA GLY A 58 -1.30 21.68 6.31
C GLY A 58 -0.94 23.15 6.05
N PHE A 59 -1.95 24.00 5.86
CA PHE A 59 -1.77 25.44 5.65
C PHE A 59 -1.22 26.15 6.89
N PHE A 60 -1.77 25.86 8.08
CA PHE A 60 -1.28 26.47 9.31
C PHE A 60 0.15 26.03 9.63
N ILE A 61 0.48 24.76 9.42
CA ILE A 61 1.82 24.23 9.68
C ILE A 61 2.83 24.84 8.70
N SER A 62 2.53 24.87 7.40
CA SER A 62 3.48 25.40 6.40
C SER A 62 3.82 26.88 6.61
N ASN A 63 2.88 27.68 7.11
CA ASN A 63 3.09 29.11 7.31
C ASN A 63 3.76 29.45 8.66
N ASN A 64 3.63 28.58 9.67
CA ASN A 64 4.15 28.83 11.02
C ASN A 64 5.50 28.15 11.28
N ILE A 65 5.94 27.19 10.46
CA ILE A 65 7.26 26.57 10.60
C ILE A 65 8.36 27.55 10.20
N TYR A 66 9.41 27.62 11.01
CA TYR A 66 10.63 28.37 10.66
C TYR A 66 11.32 27.71 9.45
N PRO A 67 11.71 28.48 8.41
CA PRO A 67 12.35 27.91 7.23
C PRO A 67 13.69 27.27 7.59
N THR A 68 13.77 25.94 7.48
CA THR A 68 15.00 25.17 7.74
C THR A 68 15.93 25.09 6.53
N THR A 69 15.38 25.28 5.32
CA THR A 69 16.10 25.25 4.05
C THR A 69 15.52 26.30 3.10
N VAL A 70 16.32 26.76 2.13
CA VAL A 70 15.87 27.69 1.09
C VAL A 70 15.12 26.89 0.02
N PRO A 71 13.82 27.15 -0.23
CA PRO A 71 13.06 26.43 -1.25
C PRO A 71 13.42 26.92 -2.66
N GLU A 72 13.48 25.99 -3.61
CA GLU A 72 13.69 26.30 -5.03
C GLU A 72 12.42 26.88 -5.66
N MET A 73 12.39 28.20 -5.87
CA MET A 73 11.22 28.90 -6.42
C MET A 73 11.28 29.15 -7.93
N THR A 74 12.47 29.02 -8.54
CA THR A 74 12.69 29.21 -9.97
C THR A 74 12.77 27.87 -10.69
N MET A 75 11.69 27.47 -11.36
CA MET A 75 11.67 26.30 -12.22
C MET A 75 10.77 26.55 -13.44
N PRO A 76 11.03 25.89 -14.58
CA PRO A 76 10.16 25.98 -15.75
C PRO A 76 8.75 25.42 -15.46
N THR A 77 7.78 25.93 -16.22
CA THR A 77 6.33 25.67 -16.03
C THR A 77 5.98 24.18 -16.05
N TYR A 78 6.60 23.41 -16.94
CA TYR A 78 6.36 21.98 -17.04
C TYR A 78 6.77 21.25 -15.75
N MET A 79 7.93 21.57 -15.15
CA MET A 79 8.38 20.97 -13.89
C MET A 79 7.44 21.31 -12.74
N LYS A 80 7.00 22.57 -12.65
CA LYS A 80 6.10 23.05 -11.59
C LYS A 80 4.75 22.34 -11.55
N LEU A 81 4.22 21.98 -12.72
CA LEU A 81 2.90 21.36 -12.84
C LEU A 81 2.96 19.83 -12.96
N THR A 82 4.14 19.21 -12.99
CA THR A 82 4.29 17.75 -13.18
C THR A 82 3.45 16.92 -12.20
N ALA A 83 3.53 17.22 -10.90
CA ALA A 83 2.82 16.46 -9.88
C ALA A 83 1.30 16.49 -10.07
N LEU A 84 0.75 17.65 -10.47
CA LEU A 84 -0.67 17.79 -10.78
C LEU A 84 -1.04 17.04 -12.07
N ALA A 85 -0.25 17.20 -13.12
CA ALA A 85 -0.52 16.54 -14.40
C ALA A 85 -0.51 15.00 -14.27
N VAL A 86 0.48 14.46 -13.57
CA VAL A 86 0.63 13.01 -13.37
C VAL A 86 -0.48 12.42 -12.49
N THR A 87 -0.98 13.16 -11.49
CA THR A 87 -2.13 12.70 -10.68
C THR A 87 -3.42 12.68 -11.47
N ILE A 88 -3.68 13.68 -12.32
CA ILE A 88 -4.83 13.69 -13.24
C ILE A 88 -4.75 12.54 -14.26
N LEU A 89 -3.56 12.29 -14.82
CA LEU A 89 -3.33 11.14 -15.71
C LEU A 89 -3.59 9.80 -15.00
N GLY A 90 -3.07 9.62 -13.78
CA GLY A 90 -3.33 8.41 -12.98
C GLY A 90 -4.80 8.22 -12.66
N PHE A 91 -5.51 9.29 -12.31
CA PHE A 91 -6.95 9.27 -12.02
C PHE A 91 -7.78 8.85 -13.25
N THR A 92 -7.52 9.46 -14.41
CA THR A 92 -8.26 9.17 -15.65
C THR A 92 -8.04 7.74 -16.14
N LEU A 93 -6.79 7.26 -16.15
CA LEU A 93 -6.46 5.89 -16.51
C LEU A 93 -7.12 4.87 -15.57
N ALA A 94 -7.09 5.13 -14.26
CA ALA A 94 -7.69 4.21 -13.29
C ALA A 94 -9.20 4.12 -13.42
N LEU A 95 -9.87 5.23 -13.70
CA LEU A 95 -11.31 5.28 -13.92
C LEU A 95 -11.71 4.53 -15.19
N GLU A 96 -10.93 4.67 -16.27
CA GLU A 96 -11.16 3.89 -17.49
C GLU A 96 -10.99 2.39 -17.22
N LEU A 97 -9.89 1.98 -16.58
CA LEU A 97 -9.65 0.59 -16.19
C LEU A 97 -10.76 0.03 -15.30
N SER A 98 -11.27 0.81 -14.35
CA SER A 98 -12.33 0.36 -13.46
C SER A 98 -13.67 0.21 -14.19
N LEU A 99 -13.99 1.11 -15.12
CA LEU A 99 -15.18 0.97 -15.97
C LEU A 99 -15.11 -0.26 -16.88
N MET A 100 -13.92 -0.60 -17.40
CA MET A 100 -13.73 -1.80 -18.21
C MET A 100 -14.07 -3.09 -17.45
N THR A 101 -14.05 -3.09 -16.12
CA THR A 101 -14.44 -4.26 -15.30
C THR A 101 -15.93 -4.61 -15.39
N HIS A 102 -16.77 -3.67 -15.82
CA HIS A 102 -18.20 -3.94 -16.05
C HIS A 102 -18.46 -4.70 -17.36
N ASN A 103 -17.47 -4.78 -18.24
CA ASN A 103 -17.60 -5.58 -19.45
C ASN A 103 -17.64 -7.07 -19.09
N LEU A 104 -18.51 -7.82 -19.76
CA LEU A 104 -18.67 -9.27 -19.57
C LEU A 104 -17.55 -10.06 -20.27
N LYS A 105 -16.29 -9.72 -20.01
CA LYS A 105 -15.10 -10.40 -20.53
C LYS A 105 -14.34 -11.05 -19.38
N LEU A 106 -14.12 -12.36 -19.47
CA LEU A 106 -13.28 -13.09 -18.52
C LEU A 106 -11.83 -13.04 -18.97
N GLU A 107 -11.00 -12.29 -18.25
CA GLU A 107 -9.57 -12.22 -18.50
C GLU A 107 -8.79 -13.25 -17.68
N HIS A 108 -7.69 -13.74 -18.24
CA HIS A 108 -6.79 -14.66 -17.56
C HIS A 108 -5.74 -13.87 -16.77
N SER A 109 -5.38 -14.37 -15.58
CA SER A 109 -4.38 -13.69 -14.74
C SER A 109 -3.01 -13.66 -15.42
N THR A 110 -2.47 -12.45 -15.63
CA THR A 110 -1.11 -12.25 -16.14
C THR A 110 -0.07 -12.44 -15.03
N SER A 111 1.19 -12.66 -15.42
CA SER A 111 2.32 -12.72 -14.46
C SER A 111 2.49 -11.42 -13.69
N VAL A 112 2.28 -10.27 -14.34
CA VAL A 112 2.35 -8.93 -13.73
C VAL A 112 1.29 -8.76 -12.64
N PHE A 113 0.05 -9.21 -12.92
CA PHE A 113 -1.01 -9.20 -11.90
C PHE A 113 -0.64 -10.05 -10.69
N LYS A 114 -0.12 -11.27 -10.91
CA LYS A 114 0.33 -12.16 -9.83
C LYS A 114 1.46 -11.54 -9.01
N PHE A 115 2.44 -10.91 -9.66
CA PHE A 115 3.54 -10.22 -8.98
C PHE A 115 3.03 -9.11 -8.06
N SER A 116 2.13 -8.25 -8.57
CA SER A 116 1.58 -7.15 -7.77
C SER A 116 0.73 -7.63 -6.60
N ASN A 117 -0.09 -8.66 -6.79
CA ASN A 117 -0.98 -9.18 -5.76
C ASN A 117 -0.22 -9.98 -4.68
N LEU A 118 0.86 -10.68 -5.06
CA LEU A 118 1.67 -11.48 -4.15
C LEU A 118 2.85 -10.69 -3.54
N LEU A 119 2.75 -9.35 -3.48
CA LEU A 119 3.77 -8.47 -2.88
C LEU A 119 5.19 -8.73 -3.43
N GLY A 120 5.29 -8.91 -4.74
CA GLY A 120 6.55 -9.22 -5.42
C GLY A 120 7.16 -10.56 -5.05
N TYR A 121 6.35 -11.52 -4.57
CA TYR A 121 6.78 -12.82 -4.03
C TYR A 121 7.70 -12.72 -2.80
N TYR A 122 7.83 -11.53 -2.22
CA TYR A 122 8.74 -11.31 -1.11
C TYR A 122 8.36 -12.12 0.14
N PRO A 123 7.11 -12.07 0.65
CA PRO A 123 6.74 -12.86 1.83
C PRO A 123 6.82 -14.37 1.57
N THR A 124 6.49 -14.82 0.36
CA THR A 124 6.54 -16.25 0.01
C THR A 124 7.94 -16.82 0.03
N ILE A 125 8.95 -16.01 -0.30
CA ILE A 125 10.35 -16.41 -0.32
C ILE A 125 10.97 -16.15 1.05
N MET A 126 10.91 -14.92 1.53
CA MET A 126 11.61 -14.47 2.74
C MET A 126 10.98 -14.96 4.03
N HIS A 127 9.69 -15.28 4.11
CA HIS A 127 9.12 -15.84 5.35
C HIS A 127 9.17 -17.36 5.36
N ARG A 128 9.60 -18.02 4.28
CA ARG A 128 9.69 -19.49 4.19
C ARG A 128 11.11 -20.00 4.22
N LEU A 129 11.99 -19.46 3.37
CA LEU A 129 13.35 -19.96 3.22
C LEU A 129 14.23 -19.76 4.47
N PRO A 130 14.37 -18.55 5.04
CA PRO A 130 15.24 -18.38 6.21
C PRO A 130 14.72 -19.12 7.46
N PRO A 131 13.41 -19.13 7.79
CA PRO A 131 12.93 -19.95 8.90
C PRO A 131 13.17 -21.44 8.68
N LEU A 132 12.95 -21.96 7.47
CA LEU A 132 13.23 -23.36 7.16
C LEU A 132 14.71 -23.70 7.33
N ALA A 133 15.60 -22.86 6.79
CA ALA A 133 17.04 -23.03 6.93
C ALA A 133 17.46 -23.02 8.41
N ASN A 134 16.99 -22.02 9.18
CA ASN A 134 17.30 -21.89 10.59
C ASN A 134 16.79 -23.07 11.42
N LEU A 135 15.55 -23.52 11.20
CA LEU A 135 14.98 -24.67 11.91
C LEU A 135 15.70 -25.96 11.54
N SER A 136 16.02 -26.16 10.26
CA SER A 136 16.74 -27.35 9.82
C SER A 136 18.17 -27.43 10.37
N MET A 137 18.86 -26.29 10.45
CA MET A 137 20.18 -26.18 11.07
C MET A 137 20.09 -26.44 12.58
N SER A 138 19.18 -25.75 13.27
CA SER A 138 18.96 -25.92 14.71
C SER A 138 18.68 -27.39 15.08
N GLN A 139 17.81 -28.07 14.32
CA GLN A 139 17.54 -29.48 14.59
C GLN A 139 18.75 -30.36 14.24
N LYS A 140 19.23 -30.33 13.00
CA LYS A 140 20.19 -31.33 12.52
C LYS A 140 21.60 -31.10 13.06
N SER A 141 22.09 -29.86 13.06
CA SER A 141 23.47 -29.59 13.46
C SER A 141 23.61 -29.43 14.97
N ALA A 142 22.77 -28.58 15.58
CA ALA A 142 22.91 -28.29 17.01
C ALA A 142 22.35 -29.44 17.85
N SER A 143 21.05 -29.71 17.78
CA SER A 143 20.45 -30.68 18.70
C SER A 143 20.87 -32.13 18.42
N LEU A 144 20.79 -32.59 17.17
CA LEU A 144 20.95 -34.00 16.86
C LEU A 144 22.44 -34.37 16.74
N LEU A 145 23.18 -33.66 15.91
CA LEU A 145 24.58 -34.00 15.63
C LEU A 145 25.54 -33.59 16.76
N LEU A 146 25.47 -32.36 17.26
CA LEU A 146 26.37 -31.90 18.31
C LEU A 146 25.95 -32.42 19.68
N ASP A 147 24.73 -32.07 20.12
CA ASP A 147 24.33 -32.33 21.52
C ASP A 147 24.08 -33.82 21.78
N SER A 148 23.24 -34.48 20.97
CA SER A 148 22.86 -35.89 21.25
C SER A 148 23.82 -36.95 20.72
N ILE A 149 24.75 -36.63 19.81
CA ILE A 149 25.69 -37.63 19.25
C ILE A 149 27.12 -37.33 19.66
N TRP A 150 27.67 -36.17 19.27
CA TRP A 150 29.09 -35.90 19.47
C TRP A 150 29.45 -35.65 20.94
N LEU A 151 28.69 -34.83 21.65
CA LEU A 151 28.96 -34.56 23.06
C LEU A 151 28.80 -35.82 23.92
N GLU A 152 27.70 -36.56 23.75
CA GLU A 152 27.49 -37.85 24.46
C GLU A 152 28.57 -38.90 24.12
N ASN A 153 29.06 -38.95 22.88
CA ASN A 153 30.11 -39.91 22.50
C ASN A 153 31.50 -39.53 23.05
N ILE A 154 31.83 -38.24 23.17
CA ILE A 154 33.15 -37.80 23.67
C ILE A 154 33.17 -37.81 25.20
N LEU A 155 32.08 -37.38 25.84
CA LEU A 155 31.92 -37.28 27.29
C LEU A 155 30.55 -37.87 27.64
N PRO A 156 30.46 -39.16 28.02
CA PRO A 156 29.19 -39.75 28.45
C PRO A 156 28.66 -39.11 29.74
#